data_AF-A0A9P9HA85-F1
#
_entry.id   AF-A0A9P9HA85-F1
#
_cell.length_a   1.000
_cell.length_b   1.000
_cell.length_c   1.000
_cell.angle_alpha   90.00
_cell.angle_beta   90.00
_cell.angle_gamma   90.00
#
_symmetry.space_group_name_H-M   'P 1'
#
loop_
_entity.id
_entity.type
_entity.pdbx_description
1 polymer ?
#
loop_
_entity_poly.entity_id
_entity_poly.type
_entity_poly.pdbx_seq_one_letter_code
_entity_poly.pdbx_strand_id
1 'polypeptide(L)'
;MPLCKSEDFESWHHSLNLQNAAQQVHHANIHSTPDDLALRRDYRVWQRWEEKDGQYPAFETAINRITELPHLEALELRFSDRCQGIANKHPFSDHVEEAESRINTLKAVFGALNKRAANPKNSAVRSLTIENLQNLLIPNFTKSIAFRNVMKDVKELHLSIATEYNEHGPDRDVYKDKRQTFEPFLQTELLASIAQNLTALTLKFDQEWGTVPGQFDGRNLLFPKLESLTLENFVIGHHDHIDWVYAQRTLKSLHLKDVRIASHLLVEEESIEKCGLRTEDWKSWPRAVFDSIRTSLSNLVDFRLYDQTYGVIDNNSKAFNKGVSPQRYISFSEWILPSPWIEAESDGELPEFSEGWPEEELDDEKEEQMAAEDATLNPASSNEEGDKRALDELLEAVKQRQG
;
A
#
# COMPACT_ATOMS: atom_id res chain seq x y z
N MET A 1 30.75 6.50 -27.85
CA MET A 1 29.54 6.83 -28.63
C MET A 1 28.38 6.13 -27.94
N PRO A 2 27.45 6.83 -27.27
CA PRO A 2 26.27 6.17 -26.73
C PRO A 2 25.28 5.98 -27.88
N LEU A 3 25.18 4.73 -28.33
CA LEU A 3 24.00 4.21 -29.03
C LEU A 3 22.82 4.19 -28.05
N CYS A 4 21.61 4.21 -28.60
CA CYS A 4 20.32 4.02 -27.94
C CYS A 4 19.67 5.26 -27.29
N LYS A 5 18.92 6.01 -28.10
CA LYS A 5 17.85 6.93 -27.66
C LYS A 5 16.46 6.53 -28.18
N SER A 6 16.38 5.73 -29.25
CA SER A 6 15.13 5.24 -29.86
C SER A 6 14.89 3.74 -29.70
N GLU A 7 15.93 2.91 -29.59
CA GLU A 7 15.78 1.46 -29.71
C GLU A 7 15.03 0.84 -28.52
N ASP A 8 15.05 1.48 -27.34
CA ASP A 8 14.33 1.02 -26.14
C ASP A 8 12.82 0.83 -26.38
N PHE A 9 12.23 1.63 -27.26
CA PHE A 9 10.80 1.55 -27.60
C PHE A 9 10.54 1.04 -29.03
N GLU A 10 11.59 0.80 -29.83
CA GLU A 10 11.43 0.36 -31.23
C GLU A 10 10.71 -0.98 -31.35
N SER A 11 10.96 -1.91 -30.43
CA SER A 11 10.27 -3.20 -30.39
C SER A 11 8.76 -3.04 -30.18
N TRP A 12 8.35 -2.17 -29.24
CA TRP A 12 6.97 -1.78 -29.03
C TRP A 12 6.39 -1.12 -30.27
N HIS A 13 7.14 -0.17 -30.85
CA HIS A 13 6.68 0.55 -32.03
C HIS A 13 6.46 -0.39 -33.22
N HIS A 14 7.41 -1.28 -33.45
CA HIS A 14 7.35 -2.29 -34.51
C HIS A 14 6.17 -3.25 -34.29
N SER A 15 5.99 -3.74 -33.07
CA SER A 15 4.93 -4.71 -32.74
C SER A 15 3.54 -4.16 -33.04
N LEU A 16 3.27 -2.91 -32.68
CA LEU A 16 1.98 -2.28 -32.97
C LEU A 16 1.77 -1.96 -34.46
N ASN A 17 2.85 -1.87 -35.24
CA ASN A 17 2.76 -1.68 -36.69
C ASN A 17 2.52 -3.00 -37.44
N LEU A 18 2.61 -4.16 -36.77
CA LEU A 18 2.23 -5.44 -37.35
C LEU A 18 0.72 -5.52 -37.52
N GLN A 19 0.29 -6.06 -38.65
CA GLN A 19 -1.13 -6.15 -38.99
C GLN A 19 -1.90 -6.93 -37.91
N ASN A 20 -2.96 -6.32 -37.39
CA ASN A 20 -3.85 -6.83 -36.35
C ASN A 20 -3.25 -6.94 -34.92
N ALA A 21 -1.97 -6.65 -34.68
CA ALA A 21 -1.38 -6.80 -33.34
C ALA A 21 -2.11 -5.94 -32.29
N ALA A 22 -2.36 -4.66 -32.60
CA ALA A 22 -3.10 -3.74 -31.74
C ALA A 22 -4.53 -4.22 -31.40
N GLN A 23 -5.16 -5.02 -32.26
CA GLN A 23 -6.51 -5.55 -32.05
C GLN A 23 -6.53 -6.72 -31.05
N GLN A 24 -5.38 -7.33 -30.76
CA GLN A 24 -5.29 -8.47 -29.85
C GLN A 24 -4.86 -8.07 -28.43
N VAL A 25 -4.53 -6.79 -28.21
CA VAL A 25 -4.04 -6.31 -26.93
C VAL A 25 -5.22 -5.97 -26.01
N HIS A 26 -5.35 -6.76 -24.94
CA HIS A 26 -6.34 -6.54 -23.87
C HIS A 26 -5.73 -6.02 -22.57
N HIS A 27 -4.41 -6.17 -22.41
CA HIS A 27 -3.64 -5.75 -21.24
C HIS A 27 -2.36 -5.06 -21.70
N ALA A 28 -1.98 -3.96 -21.04
CA ALA A 28 -0.74 -3.24 -21.31
C ALA A 28 0.00 -2.96 -20.00
N ASN A 29 1.31 -3.23 -20.00
CA ASN A 29 2.20 -2.97 -18.87
C ASN A 29 3.13 -1.82 -19.25
N ILE A 30 3.19 -0.81 -18.41
CA ILE A 30 4.04 0.36 -18.57
C ILE A 30 4.93 0.42 -17.36
N HIS A 31 6.22 0.26 -17.56
CA HIS A 31 7.18 0.44 -16.49
C HIS A 31 7.90 1.76 -16.75
N SER A 32 7.93 2.63 -15.74
CA SER A 32 8.77 3.82 -15.84
C SER A 32 10.25 3.41 -15.80
N THR A 33 10.60 2.33 -15.10
CA THR A 33 11.94 1.71 -15.13
C THR A 33 12.01 0.41 -15.94
N PRO A 34 13.16 0.03 -16.51
CA PRO A 34 13.40 -1.35 -16.91
C PRO A 34 13.30 -2.31 -15.72
N ASP A 35 12.77 -3.52 -15.95
CA ASP A 35 12.63 -4.57 -14.92
C ASP A 35 13.97 -5.02 -14.30
N ASP A 36 15.09 -4.79 -14.99
CA ASP A 36 16.41 -5.33 -14.64
C ASP A 36 17.16 -4.52 -13.56
N LEU A 37 16.49 -3.57 -12.88
CA LEU A 37 17.11 -2.77 -11.82
C LEU A 37 17.39 -3.57 -10.53
N ALA A 38 16.62 -4.64 -10.27
CA ALA A 38 16.88 -5.53 -9.14
C ALA A 38 18.27 -6.20 -9.21
N LEU A 39 18.82 -6.37 -10.42
CA LEU A 39 20.11 -7.03 -10.65
C LEU A 39 21.22 -6.08 -11.11
N ARG A 40 20.91 -5.03 -11.89
CA ARG A 40 21.93 -4.19 -12.54
C ARG A 40 22.17 -2.81 -11.91
N ARG A 41 21.30 -2.34 -10.99
CA ARG A 41 21.42 -1.02 -10.31
C ARG A 41 21.63 0.17 -11.27
N ASP A 42 21.09 0.11 -12.49
CA ASP A 42 21.22 1.19 -13.49
C ASP A 42 20.13 2.25 -13.34
N TYR A 43 20.09 2.88 -12.18
CA TYR A 43 19.08 3.86 -11.81
C TYR A 43 19.19 5.21 -12.58
N ARG A 44 20.14 5.31 -13.52
CA ARG A 44 20.29 6.47 -14.41
C ARG A 44 19.57 6.30 -15.74
N VAL A 45 18.76 5.25 -15.92
CA VAL A 45 17.97 5.04 -17.14
C VAL A 45 17.15 6.26 -17.54
N TRP A 46 16.58 6.98 -16.57
CA TRP A 46 15.81 8.21 -16.78
C TRP A 46 16.60 9.28 -17.52
N GLN A 47 17.88 9.45 -17.16
CA GLN A 47 18.77 10.43 -17.77
C GLN A 47 19.05 10.10 -19.24
N ARG A 48 18.82 8.86 -19.68
CA ARG A 48 18.94 8.45 -21.09
C ARG A 48 17.73 8.87 -21.90
N TRP A 49 16.54 8.84 -21.29
CA TRP A 49 15.28 9.22 -21.93
C TRP A 49 15.00 10.72 -21.83
N GLU A 50 15.58 11.39 -20.84
CA GLU A 50 15.38 12.81 -20.61
C GLU A 50 15.98 13.63 -21.75
N GLU A 51 15.14 14.44 -22.41
CA GLU A 51 15.62 15.41 -23.39
C GLU A 51 15.89 16.77 -22.73
N LYS A 52 14.93 17.25 -21.92
CA LYS A 52 15.01 18.55 -21.26
C LYS A 52 14.01 18.66 -20.11
N ASP A 53 14.41 19.24 -18.99
CA ASP A 53 13.52 19.68 -17.90
C ASP A 53 12.52 18.57 -17.44
N GLY A 54 12.98 17.32 -17.28
CA GLY A 54 12.14 16.20 -16.84
C GLY A 54 11.13 15.68 -17.88
N GLN A 55 11.34 15.98 -19.17
CA GLN A 55 10.52 15.49 -20.28
C GLN A 55 11.14 14.27 -20.94
N TYR A 56 10.28 13.31 -21.31
CA TYR A 56 10.69 12.02 -21.89
C TYR A 56 9.95 11.75 -23.22
N PRO A 57 10.19 12.52 -24.29
CA PRO A 57 9.33 12.51 -25.49
C PRO A 57 9.19 11.14 -26.17
N ALA A 58 10.26 10.34 -26.20
CA ALA A 58 10.20 8.98 -26.75
C ALA A 58 9.29 8.06 -25.93
N PHE A 59 9.42 8.11 -24.60
CA PHE A 59 8.60 7.35 -23.66
C PHE A 59 7.12 7.82 -23.69
N GLU A 60 6.89 9.13 -23.68
CA GLU A 60 5.54 9.71 -23.80
C GLU A 60 4.88 9.35 -25.14
N THR A 61 5.67 9.32 -26.22
CA THR A 61 5.21 8.87 -27.54
C THR A 61 4.81 7.40 -27.51
N ALA A 62 5.61 6.54 -26.87
CA ALA A 62 5.29 5.12 -26.67
C ALA A 62 4.00 4.92 -25.87
N ILE A 63 3.83 5.66 -24.76
CA ILE A 63 2.60 5.66 -23.94
C ILE A 63 1.39 6.11 -24.78
N ASN A 64 1.52 7.16 -25.58
CA ASN A 64 0.41 7.71 -26.35
C ASN A 64 -0.14 6.72 -27.40
N ARG A 65 0.65 5.71 -27.80
CA ARG A 65 0.18 4.63 -28.69
C ARG A 65 -0.85 3.71 -28.08
N ILE A 66 -1.08 3.77 -26.77
CA ILE A 66 -2.22 3.09 -26.12
C ILE A 66 -3.56 3.51 -26.75
N THR A 67 -3.63 4.72 -27.32
CA THR A 67 -4.81 5.19 -28.07
C THR A 67 -5.15 4.34 -29.29
N GLU A 68 -4.20 3.55 -29.80
CA GLU A 68 -4.34 2.64 -30.94
C GLU A 68 -4.85 1.24 -30.54
N LEU A 69 -5.06 0.96 -29.24
CA LEU A 69 -5.46 -0.34 -28.71
C LEU A 69 -6.96 -0.40 -28.42
N PRO A 70 -7.84 -0.76 -29.38
CA PRO A 70 -9.29 -0.64 -29.20
C PRO A 70 -9.87 -1.61 -28.18
N HIS A 71 -9.17 -2.70 -27.86
CA HIS A 71 -9.67 -3.75 -26.95
C HIS A 71 -8.97 -3.80 -25.59
N LEU A 72 -8.15 -2.79 -25.26
CA LEU A 72 -7.51 -2.66 -23.95
C LEU A 72 -8.55 -2.53 -22.83
N GLU A 73 -8.49 -3.44 -21.86
CA GLU A 73 -9.41 -3.49 -20.71
C GLU A 73 -8.68 -3.41 -19.36
N ALA A 74 -7.39 -3.74 -19.34
CA ALA A 74 -6.53 -3.66 -18.15
C ALA A 74 -5.26 -2.85 -18.46
N LEU A 75 -4.76 -2.12 -17.46
CA LEU A 75 -3.47 -1.44 -17.54
C LEU A 75 -2.71 -1.56 -16.21
N GLU A 76 -1.44 -1.91 -16.31
CA GLU A 76 -0.51 -1.94 -15.20
C GLU A 76 0.55 -0.85 -15.41
N LEU A 77 0.68 0.04 -14.42
CA LEU A 77 1.71 1.06 -14.37
C LEU A 77 2.62 0.77 -13.18
N ARG A 78 3.91 0.54 -13.45
CA ARG A 78 4.89 0.22 -12.42
C ARG A 78 5.97 1.29 -12.36
N PHE A 79 6.11 1.88 -11.19
CA PHE A 79 7.23 2.76 -10.88
C PHE A 79 8.39 2.00 -10.25
N SER A 80 9.56 2.64 -10.19
CA SER A 80 10.67 2.18 -9.34
C SER A 80 10.19 1.98 -7.89
N ASP A 81 10.68 0.96 -7.20
CA ASP A 81 10.47 0.77 -5.76
C ASP A 81 11.20 1.84 -4.92
N ARG A 82 12.20 2.51 -5.52
CA ARG A 82 12.95 3.61 -4.90
C ARG A 82 12.52 4.95 -5.46
N CYS A 83 12.10 5.84 -4.57
CA CYS A 83 11.68 7.20 -4.90
C CYS A 83 12.13 8.19 -3.83
N GLN A 84 12.19 9.48 -4.16
CA GLN A 84 12.64 10.52 -3.24
C GLN A 84 11.63 11.64 -3.08
N GLY A 85 11.67 12.28 -1.91
CA GLY A 85 10.87 13.45 -1.61
C GLY A 85 11.23 14.71 -2.40
N ILE A 86 10.28 15.64 -2.47
CA ILE A 86 10.43 16.91 -3.21
C ILE A 86 11.29 17.88 -2.41
N ALA A 87 11.10 17.92 -1.08
CA ALA A 87 11.81 18.83 -0.19
C ALA A 87 13.25 18.38 0.12
N ASN A 88 13.51 17.06 0.10
CA ASN A 88 14.76 16.46 0.54
C ASN A 88 15.46 15.74 -0.63
N LYS A 89 15.76 16.46 -1.72
CA LYS A 89 16.64 15.94 -2.77
C LYS A 89 18.05 15.78 -2.19
N HIS A 90 18.38 14.57 -1.76
CA HIS A 90 19.72 14.23 -1.31
C HIS A 90 20.68 14.32 -2.52
N PRO A 91 21.78 15.10 -2.44
CA PRO A 91 22.67 15.36 -3.57
C PRO A 91 23.32 14.12 -4.17
N PHE A 92 23.31 13.00 -3.45
CA PHE A 92 23.96 11.74 -3.82
C PHE A 92 22.97 10.61 -4.14
N SER A 93 21.67 10.90 -4.21
CA SER A 93 20.63 9.92 -4.49
C SER A 93 20.51 9.62 -5.99
N ASP A 94 21.59 9.08 -6.58
CA ASP A 94 21.62 8.65 -7.99
C ASP A 94 20.78 7.38 -8.26
N HIS A 95 20.01 6.92 -7.27
CA HIS A 95 19.37 5.60 -7.23
C HIS A 95 17.85 5.60 -7.05
N VAL A 96 17.20 6.73 -7.32
CA VAL A 96 15.75 6.92 -7.12
C VAL A 96 15.10 7.49 -8.36
N GLU A 97 13.81 7.19 -8.56
CA GLU A 97 12.98 7.91 -9.52
C GLU A 97 12.53 9.25 -8.95
N GLU A 98 12.67 10.33 -9.72
CA GLU A 98 12.26 11.66 -9.28
C GLU A 98 10.73 11.82 -9.23
N ALA A 99 10.23 12.50 -8.18
CA ALA A 99 8.81 12.76 -8.00
C ALA A 99 8.14 13.43 -9.22
N GLU A 100 8.83 14.37 -9.87
CA GLU A 100 8.31 15.07 -11.05
C GLU A 100 8.14 14.11 -12.24
N SER A 101 9.11 13.23 -12.47
CA SER A 101 9.06 12.20 -13.52
C SER A 101 7.89 11.23 -13.30
N ARG A 102 7.64 10.84 -12.05
CA ARG A 102 6.48 9.99 -11.69
C ARG A 102 5.16 10.68 -11.99
N ILE A 103 5.05 11.96 -11.60
CA ILE A 103 3.86 12.78 -11.87
C ILE A 103 3.65 12.99 -13.37
N ASN A 104 4.71 13.25 -14.13
CA ASN A 104 4.64 13.42 -15.58
C ASN A 104 4.23 12.12 -16.27
N THR A 105 4.74 10.97 -15.81
CA THR A 105 4.31 9.65 -16.27
C THR A 105 2.83 9.40 -15.99
N LEU A 106 2.35 9.68 -14.77
CA LEU A 106 0.91 9.58 -14.44
C LEU A 106 0.06 10.45 -15.38
N LYS A 107 0.47 11.69 -15.63
CA LYS A 107 -0.23 12.60 -16.55
C LYS A 107 -0.23 12.07 -17.99
N ALA A 108 0.90 11.54 -18.47
CA ALA A 108 1.02 10.98 -19.82
C ALA A 108 0.09 9.77 -19.99
N VAL A 109 0.11 8.83 -19.05
CA VAL A 109 -0.72 7.62 -19.07
C VAL A 109 -2.21 7.98 -19.01
N PHE A 110 -2.63 8.77 -18.03
CA PHE A 110 -4.04 9.17 -17.92
C PHE A 110 -4.50 10.07 -19.06
N GLY A 111 -3.60 10.88 -19.61
CA GLY A 111 -3.84 11.65 -20.82
C GLY A 111 -4.12 10.75 -22.02
N ALA A 112 -3.30 9.73 -22.24
CA ALA A 112 -3.49 8.74 -23.30
C ALA A 112 -4.78 7.93 -23.13
N LEU A 113 -5.07 7.47 -21.91
CA LEU A 113 -6.32 6.76 -21.59
C LEU A 113 -7.55 7.64 -21.81
N ASN A 114 -7.51 8.90 -21.39
CA ASN A 114 -8.61 9.84 -21.62
C ASN A 114 -8.83 10.13 -23.12
N LYS A 115 -7.76 10.30 -23.90
CA LYS A 115 -7.87 10.42 -25.37
C LYS A 115 -8.49 9.16 -25.98
N ARG A 116 -8.06 7.98 -25.52
CA ARG A 116 -8.57 6.70 -25.99
C ARG A 116 -10.06 6.54 -25.70
N ALA A 117 -10.52 6.94 -24.51
CA ALA A 117 -11.92 6.88 -24.09
C ALA A 117 -12.84 7.80 -24.91
N ALA A 118 -12.29 8.81 -25.61
CA ALA A 118 -13.08 9.67 -26.49
C ALA A 118 -13.59 8.95 -27.75
N ASN A 119 -12.99 7.81 -28.13
CA ASN A 119 -13.46 7.01 -29.24
C ASN A 119 -14.44 5.92 -28.75
N PRO A 120 -15.73 5.99 -29.11
CA PRO A 120 -16.74 5.04 -28.61
C PRO A 120 -16.57 3.60 -29.12
N LYS A 121 -15.68 3.37 -30.11
CA LYS A 121 -15.35 2.02 -30.58
C LYS A 121 -14.38 1.29 -29.65
N ASN A 122 -13.73 2.02 -28.74
CA ASN A 122 -12.76 1.45 -27.82
C ASN A 122 -13.49 0.88 -26.59
N SER A 123 -13.02 -0.26 -26.09
CA SER A 123 -13.42 -0.80 -24.79
C SER A 123 -13.04 0.16 -23.66
N ALA A 124 -13.78 0.16 -22.56
CA ALA A 124 -13.35 0.87 -21.36
C ALA A 124 -12.22 0.11 -20.64
N VAL A 125 -11.26 0.83 -20.06
CA VAL A 125 -10.28 0.23 -19.14
C VAL A 125 -10.94 0.07 -17.78
N ARG A 126 -11.12 -1.18 -17.36
CA ARG A 126 -11.86 -1.56 -16.15
C ARG A 126 -10.94 -1.97 -15.01
N SER A 127 -9.72 -2.42 -15.30
CA SER A 127 -8.74 -2.82 -14.30
C SER A 127 -7.52 -1.92 -14.40
N LEU A 128 -7.15 -1.31 -13.28
CA LEU A 128 -5.99 -0.43 -13.18
C LEU A 128 -5.12 -0.87 -11.99
N THR A 129 -3.89 -1.24 -12.31
CA THR A 129 -2.86 -1.51 -11.30
C THR A 129 -1.82 -0.41 -11.36
N ILE A 130 -1.53 0.20 -10.21
CA ILE A 130 -0.41 1.14 -10.05
C ILE A 130 0.52 0.58 -8.98
N GLU A 131 1.65 0.06 -9.41
CA GLU A 131 2.69 -0.44 -8.53
C GLU A 131 3.69 0.66 -8.16
N ASN A 132 4.07 0.66 -6.90
CA ASN A 132 4.99 1.63 -6.29
C ASN A 132 4.53 3.09 -6.45
N LEU A 133 3.24 3.39 -6.41
CA LEU A 133 2.77 4.79 -6.38
C LEU A 133 3.39 5.52 -5.18
N GLN A 134 4.07 6.64 -5.43
CA GLN A 134 4.62 7.42 -4.31
C GLN A 134 3.54 7.88 -3.35
N ASN A 135 3.84 7.90 -2.06
CA ASN A 135 3.06 8.58 -1.03
C ASN A 135 3.08 10.13 -1.15
N LEU A 136 2.79 10.66 -2.33
CA LEU A 136 2.73 12.09 -2.64
C LEU A 136 1.30 12.59 -2.74
N LEU A 137 1.07 13.78 -2.19
CA LEU A 137 -0.13 14.55 -2.47
C LEU A 137 -0.08 15.06 -3.91
N ILE A 138 -1.00 14.56 -4.73
CA ILE A 138 -1.15 14.96 -6.14
C ILE A 138 -2.55 15.51 -6.45
N PRO A 139 -3.07 16.49 -5.67
CA PRO A 139 -4.45 16.95 -5.77
C PRO A 139 -4.79 17.54 -7.14
N ASN A 140 -3.84 18.23 -7.79
CA ASN A 140 -4.04 18.77 -9.13
C ASN A 140 -4.27 17.66 -10.17
N PHE A 141 -3.64 16.50 -9.98
CA PHE A 141 -3.82 15.34 -10.85
C PHE A 141 -5.15 14.63 -10.56
N THR A 142 -5.46 14.33 -9.29
CA THR A 142 -6.72 13.64 -8.93
C THR A 142 -7.97 14.47 -9.24
N LYS A 143 -7.87 15.81 -9.19
CA LYS A 143 -8.97 16.72 -9.56
C LYS A 143 -9.07 16.97 -11.07
N SER A 144 -8.11 16.49 -11.86
CA SER A 144 -8.07 16.69 -13.30
C SER A 144 -9.25 16.02 -14.03
N ILE A 145 -9.58 16.53 -15.22
CA ILE A 145 -10.63 15.94 -16.07
C ILE A 145 -10.20 14.55 -16.56
N ALA A 146 -8.92 14.40 -16.92
CA ALA A 146 -8.39 13.12 -17.40
C ALA A 146 -8.51 12.02 -16.33
N PHE A 147 -8.13 12.32 -15.08
CA PHE A 147 -8.30 11.38 -13.97
C PHE A 147 -9.77 10.96 -13.80
N ARG A 148 -10.69 11.92 -13.64
CA ARG A 148 -12.11 11.63 -13.44
C ARG A 148 -12.72 10.82 -14.59
N ASN A 149 -12.36 11.14 -15.83
CA ASN A 149 -12.89 10.44 -17.01
C ASN A 149 -12.39 9.00 -17.11
N VAL A 150 -11.14 8.73 -16.73
CA VAL A 150 -10.60 7.37 -16.73
C VAL A 150 -11.18 6.59 -15.57
N MET A 151 -11.12 7.15 -14.36
CA MET A 151 -11.48 6.45 -13.13
C MET A 151 -12.96 6.13 -13.00
N LYS A 152 -13.86 6.87 -13.67
CA LYS A 152 -15.30 6.56 -13.63
C LYS A 152 -15.64 5.16 -14.18
N ASP A 153 -14.82 4.63 -15.08
CA ASP A 153 -15.07 3.33 -15.73
C ASP A 153 -14.25 2.19 -15.10
N VAL A 154 -13.30 2.52 -14.22
CA VAL A 154 -12.49 1.56 -13.47
C VAL A 154 -13.37 0.87 -12.42
N LYS A 155 -13.27 -0.46 -12.40
CA LYS A 155 -13.96 -1.37 -11.48
C LYS A 155 -12.99 -2.07 -10.53
N GLU A 156 -11.77 -2.31 -10.99
CA GLU A 156 -10.74 -2.98 -10.22
C GLU A 156 -9.56 -2.02 -10.08
N LEU A 157 -9.21 -1.68 -8.84
CA LEU A 157 -8.09 -0.81 -8.53
C LEU A 157 -7.12 -1.53 -7.61
N HIS A 158 -5.88 -1.66 -8.05
CA HIS A 158 -4.80 -2.23 -7.27
C HIS A 158 -3.70 -1.20 -7.09
N LEU A 159 -3.48 -0.76 -5.85
CA LEU A 159 -2.45 0.21 -5.50
C LEU A 159 -1.41 -0.46 -4.62
N SER A 160 -0.14 -0.39 -5.04
CA SER A 160 1.01 -0.58 -4.16
C SER A 160 1.66 0.77 -3.93
N ILE A 161 1.76 1.20 -2.68
CA ILE A 161 2.31 2.50 -2.29
C ILE A 161 3.78 2.32 -1.93
N ALA A 162 4.62 3.18 -2.50
CA ALA A 162 6.04 3.28 -2.17
C ALA A 162 6.29 4.50 -1.28
N THR A 163 6.96 4.28 -0.16
CA THR A 163 7.48 5.33 0.72
C THR A 163 8.80 5.89 0.19
N GLU A 164 9.17 7.08 0.66
CA GLU A 164 10.41 7.71 0.20
C GLU A 164 11.63 6.91 0.68
N TYR A 165 12.46 6.48 -0.26
CA TYR A 165 13.71 5.77 0.02
C TYR A 165 14.63 6.63 0.90
N ASN A 166 15.05 6.05 2.03
CA ASN A 166 16.04 6.63 2.91
C ASN A 166 17.23 5.67 3.03
N GLU A 167 18.38 6.07 2.49
CA GLU A 167 19.60 5.24 2.49
C GLU A 167 20.18 5.02 3.88
N HIS A 168 19.87 5.91 4.83
CA HIS A 168 20.31 5.83 6.21
C HIS A 168 19.37 5.00 7.11
N GLY A 169 18.33 4.41 6.53
CA GLY A 169 17.26 3.68 7.23
C GLY A 169 16.02 4.58 7.46
N PRO A 170 14.87 4.06 7.92
CA PRO A 170 13.65 4.83 8.19
C PRO A 170 13.74 5.88 9.31
N ASP A 171 14.95 6.33 9.65
CA ASP A 171 15.34 6.95 10.91
C ASP A 171 14.71 8.30 11.25
N ARG A 172 14.01 8.90 10.29
CA ARG A 172 13.19 10.10 10.46
C ARG A 172 11.92 10.07 9.61
N ASP A 173 11.53 8.90 9.13
CA ASP A 173 10.45 8.79 8.15
C ASP A 173 9.09 9.16 8.76
N VAL A 174 8.87 8.85 10.05
CA VAL A 174 7.66 9.21 10.81
C VAL A 174 7.40 10.74 10.79
N TYR A 175 8.47 11.54 10.81
CA TYR A 175 8.39 13.00 10.81
C TYR A 175 8.20 13.60 9.42
N LYS A 176 8.31 12.81 8.34
CA LYS A 176 8.08 13.31 6.98
C LYS A 176 6.60 13.63 6.82
N ASP A 177 6.27 14.90 6.61
CA ASP A 177 4.90 15.41 6.47
C ASP A 177 4.05 14.62 5.45
N LYS A 178 4.68 14.03 4.43
CA LYS A 178 4.01 13.19 3.43
C LYS A 178 3.51 11.87 3.97
N ARG A 179 4.25 11.24 4.90
CA ARG A 179 3.75 10.03 5.57
C ARG A 179 2.54 10.36 6.44
N GLN A 180 2.49 11.54 7.04
CA GLN A 180 1.35 11.98 7.86
C GLN A 180 0.11 12.36 7.03
N THR A 181 0.32 12.87 5.80
CA THR A 181 -0.77 13.48 5.01
C THR A 181 -1.28 12.58 3.88
N PHE A 182 -0.52 11.60 3.42
CA PHE A 182 -0.91 10.78 2.27
C PHE A 182 -2.07 9.83 2.57
N GLU A 183 -2.09 9.15 3.71
CA GLU A 183 -3.19 8.25 4.10
C GLU A 183 -4.54 9.00 4.21
N PRO A 184 -4.61 10.16 4.90
CA PRO A 184 -5.80 11.02 4.85
C PRO A 184 -6.22 11.41 3.44
N PHE A 185 -5.27 11.79 2.57
CA PHE A 185 -5.54 12.13 1.17
C PHE A 185 -6.05 10.93 0.36
N LEU A 186 -5.49 9.74 0.58
CA LEU A 186 -5.89 8.51 -0.08
C LEU A 186 -7.36 8.21 0.21
N GLN A 187 -7.79 8.26 1.48
CA GLN A 187 -9.18 8.01 1.84
C GLN A 187 -10.14 9.12 1.41
N THR A 188 -9.79 10.40 1.60
CA THR A 188 -10.73 11.52 1.41
C THR A 188 -10.84 12.03 -0.02
N GLU A 189 -9.77 11.95 -0.81
CA GLU A 189 -9.72 12.54 -2.15
C GLU A 189 -9.63 11.47 -3.23
N LEU A 190 -8.70 10.50 -3.11
CA LEU A 190 -8.48 9.50 -4.15
C LEU A 190 -9.59 8.43 -4.16
N LEU A 191 -9.75 7.68 -3.06
CA LEU A 191 -10.69 6.56 -2.99
C LEU A 191 -12.14 7.01 -2.97
N ALA A 192 -12.46 8.09 -2.25
CA ALA A 192 -13.81 8.65 -2.20
C ALA A 192 -14.37 8.99 -3.60
N SER A 193 -13.51 9.48 -4.50
CA SER A 193 -13.92 9.89 -5.85
C SER A 193 -14.35 8.75 -6.77
N ILE A 194 -14.01 7.50 -6.43
CA ILE A 194 -14.20 6.31 -7.27
C ILE A 194 -15.04 5.22 -6.58
N ALA A 195 -15.41 5.44 -5.33
CA ALA A 195 -16.00 4.41 -4.47
C ALA A 195 -17.27 3.75 -5.04
N GLN A 196 -18.06 4.50 -5.82
CA GLN A 196 -19.34 4.06 -6.38
C GLN A 196 -19.24 2.96 -7.45
N ASN A 197 -18.05 2.75 -8.02
CA ASN A 197 -17.87 1.86 -9.18
C ASN A 197 -16.98 0.65 -8.90
N LEU A 198 -16.17 0.70 -7.84
CA LEU A 198 -15.23 -0.37 -7.53
C LEU A 198 -15.94 -1.66 -7.11
N THR A 199 -15.53 -2.75 -7.74
CA THR A 199 -15.86 -4.14 -7.40
C THR A 199 -14.69 -4.87 -6.78
N ALA A 200 -13.45 -4.44 -7.05
CA ALA A 200 -12.25 -4.94 -6.39
C ALA A 200 -11.31 -3.79 -5.99
N LEU A 201 -10.76 -3.86 -4.78
CA LEU A 201 -9.78 -2.91 -4.27
C LEU A 201 -8.61 -3.67 -3.63
N THR A 202 -7.39 -3.31 -3.98
CA THR A 202 -6.18 -3.72 -3.27
C THR A 202 -5.42 -2.50 -2.82
N LEU A 203 -5.13 -2.43 -1.52
CA LEU A 203 -4.27 -1.43 -0.91
C LEU A 203 -3.08 -2.15 -0.28
N LYS A 204 -1.91 -1.93 -0.85
CA LYS A 204 -0.63 -2.45 -0.38
C LYS A 204 0.29 -1.27 -0.13
N PHE A 205 1.01 -1.30 0.98
CA PHE A 205 2.09 -0.36 1.25
C PHE A 205 3.38 -1.15 1.44
N ASP A 206 4.52 -0.55 1.12
CA ASP A 206 5.84 -1.15 1.36
C ASP A 206 6.28 -1.10 2.84
N GLN A 207 5.58 -0.32 3.65
CA GLN A 207 5.71 -0.23 5.10
C GLN A 207 4.33 -0.31 5.77
N GLU A 208 4.32 -0.52 7.08
CA GLU A 208 3.12 -0.50 7.90
C GLU A 208 2.37 0.85 7.79
N TRP A 209 1.03 0.77 7.73
CA TRP A 209 0.18 1.94 7.47
C TRP A 209 -1.17 1.89 8.21
N GLY A 210 -1.81 3.06 8.31
CA GLY A 210 -3.20 3.23 8.74
C GLY A 210 -3.40 3.67 10.20
N THR A 211 -2.46 3.38 11.10
CA THR A 211 -2.54 3.90 12.49
C THR A 211 -1.71 5.15 12.69
N VAL A 212 -0.41 5.07 12.37
CA VAL A 212 0.57 6.14 12.51
C VAL A 212 1.62 5.90 11.41
N PRO A 213 2.23 6.93 10.81
CA PRO A 213 2.09 8.38 11.08
C PRO A 213 0.87 9.07 10.47
N GLY A 214 0.22 8.52 9.44
CA GLY A 214 -1.03 9.05 8.92
C GLY A 214 -2.19 8.12 9.21
N GLN A 215 -3.28 8.67 9.73
CA GLN A 215 -4.46 7.87 10.05
C GLN A 215 -5.22 7.48 8.77
N PHE A 216 -5.51 6.18 8.65
CA PHE A 216 -6.49 5.63 7.72
C PHE A 216 -7.44 4.72 8.49
N ASP A 217 -8.68 5.16 8.61
CA ASP A 217 -9.77 4.42 9.26
C ASP A 217 -10.95 4.19 8.33
N GLY A 218 -10.83 4.63 7.07
CA GLY A 218 -11.86 4.51 6.06
C GLY A 218 -13.21 5.12 6.45
N ARG A 219 -13.28 5.99 7.46
CA ARG A 219 -14.53 6.63 7.86
C ARG A 219 -15.10 7.39 6.66
N ASN A 220 -16.39 7.18 6.40
CA ASN A 220 -17.13 7.69 5.24
C ASN A 220 -16.81 7.04 3.88
N LEU A 221 -15.96 6.02 3.83
CA LEU A 221 -15.78 5.21 2.62
C LEU A 221 -16.85 4.12 2.53
N LEU A 222 -17.77 4.28 1.59
CA LEU A 222 -18.75 3.27 1.23
C LEU A 222 -18.57 2.88 -0.22
N PHE A 223 -18.24 1.61 -0.44
CA PHE A 223 -18.07 1.00 -1.75
C PHE A 223 -19.27 0.07 -2.02
N PRO A 224 -20.39 0.59 -2.54
CA PRO A 224 -21.66 -0.16 -2.62
C PRO A 224 -21.58 -1.42 -3.50
N LYS A 225 -20.57 -1.54 -4.37
CA LYS A 225 -20.39 -2.66 -5.30
C LYS A 225 -19.16 -3.51 -4.98
N LEU A 226 -18.44 -3.24 -3.90
CA LEU A 226 -17.17 -3.90 -3.61
C LEU A 226 -17.40 -5.36 -3.24
N GLU A 227 -16.90 -6.26 -4.08
CA GLU A 227 -16.98 -7.70 -3.87
C GLU A 227 -15.65 -8.29 -3.37
N SER A 228 -14.51 -7.64 -3.65
CA SER A 228 -13.19 -8.09 -3.21
C SER A 228 -12.37 -6.96 -2.60
N LEU A 229 -11.80 -7.21 -1.42
CA LEU A 229 -10.88 -6.30 -0.75
C LEU A 229 -9.60 -7.03 -0.33
N THR A 230 -8.46 -6.43 -0.65
CA THR A 230 -7.15 -6.87 -0.18
C THR A 230 -6.46 -5.73 0.55
N LEU A 231 -6.03 -5.99 1.78
CA LEU A 231 -5.20 -5.08 2.57
C LEU A 231 -3.86 -5.77 2.85
N GLU A 232 -2.76 -5.08 2.57
CA GLU A 232 -1.40 -5.56 2.82
C GLU A 232 -0.62 -4.57 3.68
N ASN A 233 0.05 -5.04 4.75
CA ASN A 233 0.78 -4.24 5.74
C ASN A 233 -0.09 -3.24 6.54
N PHE A 234 -1.42 -3.46 6.62
CA PHE A 234 -2.31 -2.57 7.36
C PHE A 234 -2.20 -2.82 8.88
N VAL A 235 -2.14 -1.75 9.67
CA VAL A 235 -2.07 -1.82 11.14
C VAL A 235 -3.40 -1.44 11.77
N ILE A 236 -3.94 -2.35 12.56
CA ILE A 236 -5.13 -2.14 13.39
C ILE A 236 -4.66 -1.65 14.77
N GLY A 237 -4.73 -0.33 15.01
CA GLY A 237 -4.46 0.25 16.32
C GLY A 237 -5.71 0.54 17.15
N HIS A 238 -6.87 0.70 16.50
CA HIS A 238 -8.11 1.09 17.16
C HIS A 238 -9.22 0.06 16.93
N HIS A 239 -10.22 0.08 17.81
CA HIS A 239 -11.36 -0.86 17.71
C HIS A 239 -12.18 -0.66 16.45
N ASP A 240 -12.26 0.58 15.97
CA ASP A 240 -13.08 0.99 14.83
C ASP A 240 -12.31 1.04 13.50
N HIS A 241 -11.01 0.74 13.48
CA HIS A 241 -10.15 0.89 12.28
C HIS A 241 -10.54 0.02 11.09
N ILE A 242 -11.26 -1.07 11.34
CA ILE A 242 -11.75 -1.99 10.32
C ILE A 242 -13.28 -1.91 10.16
N ASP A 243 -13.97 -1.00 10.86
CA ASP A 243 -15.43 -0.84 10.76
C ASP A 243 -15.87 -0.49 9.34
N TRP A 244 -15.05 0.28 8.62
CA TRP A 244 -15.30 0.57 7.22
C TRP A 244 -15.32 -0.69 6.36
N VAL A 245 -14.56 -1.74 6.68
CA VAL A 245 -14.62 -3.02 5.97
C VAL A 245 -15.95 -3.72 6.27
N TYR A 246 -16.40 -3.71 7.52
CA TYR A 246 -17.69 -4.29 7.93
C TYR A 246 -18.89 -3.59 7.28
N ALA A 247 -18.75 -2.31 6.93
CA ALA A 247 -19.76 -1.55 6.22
C ALA A 247 -19.98 -2.03 4.76
N GLN A 248 -19.04 -2.79 4.18
CA GLN A 248 -19.11 -3.25 2.79
C GLN A 248 -19.99 -4.50 2.66
N ARG A 249 -21.31 -4.30 2.57
CA ARG A 249 -22.30 -5.40 2.57
C ARG A 249 -22.22 -6.35 1.37
N THR A 250 -21.64 -5.90 0.27
CA THR A 250 -21.46 -6.69 -0.96
C THR A 250 -20.17 -7.51 -0.99
N LEU A 251 -19.34 -7.39 0.06
CA LEU A 251 -18.03 -8.03 0.12
C LEU A 251 -18.16 -9.56 0.18
N LYS A 252 -17.52 -10.23 -0.77
CA LYS A 252 -17.48 -11.69 -0.94
C LYS A 252 -16.09 -12.26 -0.70
N SER A 253 -15.04 -11.48 -0.95
CA SER A 253 -13.65 -11.85 -0.79
C SER A 253 -12.91 -10.83 0.08
N LEU A 254 -12.26 -11.29 1.13
CA LEU A 254 -11.42 -10.48 2.01
C LEU A 254 -10.06 -11.15 2.21
N HIS A 255 -9.00 -10.50 1.71
CA HIS A 255 -7.63 -10.96 1.85
C HIS A 255 -6.86 -9.99 2.75
N LEU A 256 -6.41 -10.48 3.89
CA LEU A 256 -5.58 -9.76 4.84
C LEU A 256 -4.17 -10.34 4.74
N LYS A 257 -3.21 -9.54 4.27
CA LYS A 257 -1.82 -9.95 4.13
C LYS A 257 -0.96 -9.11 5.06
N ASP A 258 -0.20 -9.74 5.93
CA ASP A 258 0.71 -9.05 6.83
C ASP A 258 0.00 -7.93 7.62
N VAL A 259 -1.26 -8.18 7.98
CA VAL A 259 -2.07 -7.25 8.77
C VAL A 259 -1.69 -7.40 10.22
N ARG A 260 -1.20 -6.32 10.81
CA ARG A 260 -0.67 -6.27 12.17
C ARG A 260 -1.67 -5.60 13.12
N ILE A 261 -1.54 -5.88 14.41
CA ILE A 261 -2.29 -5.23 15.48
C ILE A 261 -1.28 -4.45 16.29
N ALA A 262 -1.50 -3.14 16.44
CA ALA A 262 -0.65 -2.35 17.30
C ALA A 262 -0.96 -2.70 18.76
N SER A 263 0.09 -3.12 19.47
CA SER A 263 0.04 -3.40 20.90
C SER A 263 0.17 -2.08 21.68
N HIS A 264 1.27 -1.37 21.48
CA HIS A 264 1.48 -0.10 22.17
C HIS A 264 2.22 0.87 21.26
N LEU A 265 1.99 2.15 21.52
CA LEU A 265 2.58 3.27 20.81
C LEU A 265 3.35 4.11 21.80
N LEU A 266 4.65 4.23 21.56
CA LEU A 266 5.54 5.14 22.25
C LEU A 266 5.81 6.33 21.34
N VAL A 267 5.08 7.42 21.60
CA VAL A 267 5.03 8.61 20.77
C VAL A 267 5.28 9.85 21.60
N GLU A 268 5.95 10.86 21.04
CA GLU A 268 6.05 12.17 21.68
C GLU A 268 4.69 12.88 21.73
N GLU A 269 4.47 13.70 22.75
CA GLU A 269 3.22 14.47 22.88
C GLU A 269 3.00 15.40 21.67
N GLU A 270 4.06 16.00 21.13
CA GLU A 270 3.98 16.81 19.90
C GLU A 270 3.55 15.98 18.68
N SER A 271 4.04 14.73 18.59
CA SER A 271 3.69 13.83 17.50
C SER A 271 2.24 13.35 17.57
N ILE A 272 1.65 13.22 18.76
CA ILE A 272 0.22 12.92 18.94
C ILE A 272 -0.63 13.97 18.22
N GLU A 273 -0.38 15.26 18.48
CA GLU A 273 -1.11 16.35 17.84
C GLU A 273 -0.81 16.42 16.34
N LYS A 274 0.46 16.29 15.95
CA LYS A 274 0.89 16.41 14.56
C LYS A 274 0.32 15.31 13.66
N CYS A 275 0.31 14.06 14.14
CA CYS A 275 -0.23 12.92 13.43
C CYS A 275 -1.76 12.79 13.58
N GLY A 276 -2.37 13.60 14.45
CA GLY A 276 -3.81 13.51 14.74
C GLY A 276 -4.18 12.18 15.41
N LEU A 277 -3.29 11.64 16.23
CA LEU A 277 -3.50 10.34 16.86
C LEU A 277 -4.65 10.41 17.86
N ARG A 278 -5.59 9.49 17.68
CA ARG A 278 -6.63 9.21 18.67
C ARG A 278 -6.02 8.42 19.80
N THR A 279 -6.35 8.75 21.05
CA THR A 279 -5.82 8.04 22.24
C THR A 279 -6.93 7.50 23.13
N GLU A 280 -8.20 7.74 22.79
CA GLU A 280 -9.32 7.55 23.72
C GLU A 280 -9.65 6.07 23.99
N ASP A 281 -9.41 5.20 23.01
CA ASP A 281 -9.79 3.77 23.02
C ASP A 281 -8.60 2.81 23.24
N TRP A 282 -7.38 3.34 23.37
CA TRP A 282 -6.13 2.60 23.60
C TRP A 282 -6.03 1.92 24.97
N LYS A 283 -6.95 2.23 25.90
CA LYS A 283 -7.01 1.55 27.20
C LYS A 283 -7.50 0.10 27.12
N SER A 284 -7.92 -0.35 25.94
CA SER A 284 -8.39 -1.71 25.72
C SER A 284 -8.00 -2.20 24.33
N TRP A 285 -7.61 -3.46 24.24
CA TRP A 285 -7.22 -4.13 23.00
C TRP A 285 -8.38 -4.29 22.02
N PRO A 286 -8.18 -4.11 20.69
CA PRO A 286 -9.16 -4.52 19.68
C PRO A 286 -9.41 -6.03 19.79
N ARG A 287 -10.38 -6.42 20.62
CA ARG A 287 -10.74 -7.82 20.82
C ARG A 287 -11.60 -8.26 19.65
N ALA A 288 -11.40 -9.50 19.21
CA ALA A 288 -12.36 -10.21 18.37
C ALA A 288 -12.49 -9.69 16.92
N VAL A 289 -11.38 -9.33 16.28
CA VAL A 289 -11.35 -8.96 14.84
C VAL A 289 -11.98 -10.07 13.98
N PHE A 290 -11.60 -11.34 14.21
CA PHE A 290 -12.14 -12.46 13.43
C PHE A 290 -13.63 -12.73 13.70
N ASP A 291 -14.09 -12.57 14.94
CA ASP A 291 -15.53 -12.68 15.25
C ASP A 291 -16.33 -11.55 14.60
N SER A 292 -15.78 -10.34 14.58
CA SER A 292 -16.40 -9.18 13.93
C SER A 292 -16.50 -9.40 12.42
N ILE A 293 -15.45 -9.92 11.77
CA ILE A 293 -15.48 -10.33 10.36
C ILE A 293 -16.57 -11.39 10.15
N ARG A 294 -16.57 -12.46 10.96
CA ARG A 294 -17.50 -13.60 10.85
C ARG A 294 -18.96 -13.16 10.95
N THR A 295 -19.26 -12.28 11.91
CA THR A 295 -20.63 -11.84 12.22
C THR A 295 -21.12 -10.72 11.30
N SER A 296 -20.23 -9.79 10.92
CA SER A 296 -20.62 -8.59 10.14
C SER A 296 -20.62 -8.82 8.63
N LEU A 297 -19.76 -9.71 8.13
CA LEU A 297 -19.61 -10.01 6.71
C LEU A 297 -20.27 -11.35 6.37
N SER A 298 -21.60 -11.38 6.40
CA SER A 298 -22.39 -12.61 6.18
C SER A 298 -22.28 -13.19 4.76
N ASN A 299 -21.92 -12.35 3.77
CA ASN A 299 -21.78 -12.75 2.36
C ASN A 299 -20.34 -13.19 2.00
N LEU A 300 -19.43 -13.19 2.98
CA LEU A 300 -18.03 -13.53 2.76
C LEU A 300 -17.89 -15.03 2.45
N VAL A 301 -17.41 -15.35 1.25
CA VAL A 301 -17.21 -16.70 0.71
C VAL A 301 -15.75 -17.00 0.39
N ASP A 302 -14.86 -16.01 0.34
CA ASP A 302 -13.40 -16.20 0.26
C ASP A 302 -12.74 -15.36 1.37
N PHE A 303 -12.02 -16.03 2.28
CA PHE A 303 -11.24 -15.37 3.32
C PHE A 303 -9.83 -15.93 3.33
N ARG A 304 -8.85 -15.02 3.29
CA ARG A 304 -7.44 -15.38 3.33
C ARG A 304 -6.71 -14.48 4.30
N LEU A 305 -6.07 -15.10 5.27
CA LEU A 305 -5.09 -14.51 6.15
C LEU A 305 -3.71 -15.01 5.73
N TYR A 306 -2.81 -14.09 5.41
CA TYR A 306 -1.40 -14.36 5.21
C TYR A 306 -0.61 -13.58 6.25
N ASP A 307 0.32 -14.26 6.89
CA ASP A 307 1.18 -13.70 7.92
C ASP A 307 2.61 -14.16 7.61
N GLN A 308 3.41 -13.25 7.07
CA GLN A 308 4.84 -13.47 6.88
C GLN A 308 5.50 -13.54 8.24
N THR A 309 5.86 -14.77 8.61
CA THR A 309 6.89 -15.05 9.59
C THR A 309 8.23 -14.93 8.87
N TYR A 310 9.12 -14.05 9.35
CA TYR A 310 10.46 -13.86 8.78
C TYR A 310 11.17 -15.22 8.65
N GLY A 311 11.62 -15.57 7.43
CA GLY A 311 12.44 -16.75 7.16
C GLY A 311 11.81 -17.84 6.29
N VAL A 312 10.51 -17.77 5.97
CA VAL A 312 9.89 -18.71 5.01
C VAL A 312 9.12 -17.93 3.94
N ILE A 313 9.78 -17.62 2.82
CA ILE A 313 9.11 -17.16 1.60
C ILE A 313 8.36 -18.37 1.02
N ASP A 314 7.17 -18.66 1.56
CA ASP A 314 6.30 -19.68 0.99
C ASP A 314 5.44 -19.02 -0.12
N ASN A 315 5.99 -18.94 -1.34
CA ASN A 315 5.27 -18.51 -2.55
C ASN A 315 4.10 -19.45 -2.95
N ASN A 316 3.69 -20.34 -2.05
CA ASN A 316 2.68 -21.34 -2.29
C ASN A 316 1.31 -20.78 -1.93
N SER A 317 0.36 -20.85 -2.87
CA SER A 317 -1.05 -20.50 -2.64
C SER A 317 -1.74 -21.33 -1.54
N LYS A 318 -1.03 -22.32 -0.98
CA LYS A 318 -1.40 -23.11 0.21
C LYS A 318 -0.89 -22.51 1.53
N ALA A 319 -0.24 -21.35 1.51
CA ALA A 319 0.33 -20.70 2.70
C ALA A 319 -0.68 -19.89 3.53
N PHE A 320 -1.88 -19.66 3.01
CA PHE A 320 -2.93 -18.91 3.72
C PHE A 320 -3.55 -19.72 4.86
N ASN A 321 -4.00 -19.01 5.89
CA ASN A 321 -4.80 -19.55 6.99
C ASN A 321 -4.07 -20.65 7.82
N LYS A 322 -2.74 -20.58 7.91
CA LYS A 322 -1.92 -21.54 8.69
C LYS A 322 -1.98 -21.33 10.21
N GLY A 323 -2.57 -20.23 10.66
CA GLY A 323 -2.69 -19.87 12.07
C GLY A 323 -2.59 -18.37 12.27
N VAL A 324 -2.52 -17.97 13.52
CA VAL A 324 -2.32 -16.59 13.96
C VAL A 324 -0.94 -16.52 14.60
N SER A 325 -0.01 -15.74 14.02
CA SER A 325 1.33 -15.60 14.62
C SER A 325 1.30 -14.62 15.79
N PRO A 326 2.04 -14.89 16.88
CA PRO A 326 2.32 -13.87 17.91
C PRO A 326 2.92 -12.59 17.33
N GLN A 327 3.71 -12.71 16.25
CA GLN A 327 4.36 -11.59 15.56
C GLN A 327 3.39 -10.62 14.86
N ARG A 328 2.10 -10.96 14.79
CA ARG A 328 1.07 -10.01 14.33
C ARG A 328 0.90 -8.83 15.28
N TYR A 329 1.21 -9.02 16.56
CA TYR A 329 1.17 -7.96 17.55
C TYR A 329 2.52 -7.25 17.52
N ILE A 330 2.50 -6.01 17.05
CA ILE A 330 3.68 -5.18 16.89
C ILE A 330 3.59 -4.00 17.83
N SER A 331 4.69 -3.29 18.05
CA SER A 331 4.67 -2.02 18.73
C SER A 331 5.25 -0.91 17.88
N PHE A 332 5.02 0.32 18.32
CA PHE A 332 5.53 1.51 17.67
C PHE A 332 6.37 2.31 18.65
N SER A 333 7.56 2.74 18.23
CA SER A 333 8.37 3.70 18.95
C SER A 333 8.97 4.70 17.99
N GLU A 334 8.74 5.99 18.23
CA GLU A 334 9.28 7.07 17.40
C GLU A 334 10.81 7.16 17.41
N TRP A 335 11.43 6.55 18.43
CA TRP A 335 12.87 6.62 18.70
C TRP A 335 13.65 5.44 18.16
N ILE A 336 12.97 4.35 17.80
CA ILE A 336 13.62 3.09 17.45
C ILE A 336 13.89 3.02 15.95
N LEU A 337 15.11 2.58 15.65
CA LEU A 337 15.68 2.41 14.31
C LEU A 337 15.99 0.94 14.05
N PRO A 338 16.00 0.47 12.78
CA PRO A 338 15.72 1.21 11.55
C PRO A 338 14.23 1.47 11.34
N SER A 339 13.33 0.57 11.73
CA SER A 339 11.87 0.78 11.63
C SER A 339 11.31 1.25 12.97
N PRO A 340 10.38 2.21 13.00
CA PRO A 340 9.66 2.55 14.22
C PRO A 340 8.66 1.47 14.63
N TRP A 341 8.30 0.57 13.72
CA TRP A 341 7.49 -0.61 14.01
C TRP A 341 8.38 -1.77 14.42
N ILE A 342 8.12 -2.29 15.60
CA ILE A 342 8.90 -3.34 16.24
C ILE A 342 8.03 -4.59 16.26
N GLU A 343 8.50 -5.62 15.59
CA GLU A 343 7.84 -6.91 15.59
C GLU A 343 8.14 -7.66 16.89
N ALA A 344 7.17 -8.41 17.38
CA ALA A 344 7.44 -9.37 18.43
C ALA A 344 8.29 -10.52 17.91
N GLU A 345 9.04 -11.13 18.82
CA GLU A 345 9.75 -12.39 18.60
C GLU A 345 8.74 -13.52 18.33
N SER A 346 9.26 -14.68 17.90
CA SER A 346 8.42 -15.81 17.48
C SER A 346 7.52 -16.38 18.61
N ASP A 347 7.87 -16.14 19.86
CA ASP A 347 7.10 -16.48 21.06
C ASP A 347 6.15 -15.37 21.52
N GLY A 348 6.16 -14.21 20.84
CA GLY A 348 5.35 -13.05 21.17
C GLY A 348 5.98 -12.12 22.19
N GLU A 349 7.21 -12.37 22.64
CA GLU A 349 7.92 -11.38 23.46
C GLU A 349 8.32 -10.18 22.60
N LEU A 350 8.21 -8.98 23.15
CA LEU A 350 8.72 -7.78 22.48
C LEU A 350 10.21 -7.65 22.83
N PRO A 351 11.06 -7.24 21.87
CA PRO A 351 12.45 -6.91 22.18
C PRO A 351 12.51 -5.89 23.32
N GLU A 352 13.43 -6.06 24.27
CA GLU A 352 13.60 -5.13 25.39
C GLU A 352 13.79 -3.70 24.88
N PHE A 353 12.96 -2.75 25.36
CA PHE A 353 13.00 -1.33 24.99
C PHE A 353 14.20 -0.57 25.60
N SER A 354 15.19 -1.28 26.14
CA SER A 354 16.20 -0.75 27.06
C SER A 354 17.23 0.18 26.42
N GLU A 355 17.36 0.23 25.09
CA GLU A 355 18.44 1.00 24.43
C GLU A 355 18.04 2.43 23.98
N GLY A 356 16.81 2.90 24.24
CA GLY A 356 16.31 4.18 23.71
C GLY A 356 16.04 5.30 24.71
N TRP A 357 16.03 5.01 26.01
CA TRP A 357 15.61 5.97 27.03
C TRP A 357 16.81 6.73 27.60
N PRO A 358 16.68 8.04 27.92
CA PRO A 358 17.74 8.77 28.60
C PRO A 358 18.03 8.10 29.95
N GLU A 359 19.19 7.48 30.09
CA GLU A 359 19.66 6.78 31.31
C GLU A 359 19.67 7.68 32.57
N GLU A 360 19.44 8.98 32.43
CA GLU A 360 19.56 9.97 33.51
C GLU A 360 18.34 10.07 34.44
N GLU A 361 17.21 9.37 34.21
CA GLU A 361 15.97 9.53 35.01
C GLU A 361 15.26 8.25 35.54
N LEU A 362 15.87 7.06 35.39
CA LEU A 362 15.30 5.81 35.88
C LEU A 362 15.89 5.45 37.26
N ASP A 363 15.04 5.32 38.27
CA ASP A 363 15.39 4.69 39.54
C ASP A 363 14.90 3.23 39.55
N ASP A 364 15.45 2.42 40.46
CA ASP A 364 15.17 0.98 40.56
C ASP A 364 13.65 0.68 40.68
N GLU A 365 12.86 1.58 41.30
CA GLU A 365 11.40 1.43 41.42
C GLU A 365 10.68 1.67 40.09
N LYS A 366 11.12 2.67 39.29
CA LYS A 366 10.60 2.88 37.94
C LYS A 366 11.02 1.77 36.99
N GLU A 367 12.24 1.22 37.09
CA GLU A 367 12.65 0.07 36.29
C GLU A 367 11.80 -1.18 36.60
N GLU A 368 11.53 -1.47 37.88
CA GLU A 368 10.72 -2.62 38.27
C GLU A 368 9.23 -2.44 37.90
N GLN A 369 8.71 -1.21 38.00
CA GLN A 369 7.37 -0.87 37.53
C GLN A 369 7.27 -0.96 35.99
N MET A 370 8.26 -0.48 35.25
CA MET A 370 8.32 -0.56 33.80
C MET A 370 8.44 -2.00 33.32
N ALA A 371 9.32 -2.82 33.91
CA ALA A 371 9.43 -4.24 33.58
C ALA A 371 8.12 -5.00 33.83
N ALA A 372 7.36 -4.63 34.87
CA ALA A 372 6.05 -5.20 35.15
C ALA A 372 4.97 -4.72 34.16
N GLU A 373 5.04 -3.47 33.69
CA GLU A 373 4.16 -2.93 32.65
C GLU A 373 4.48 -3.58 31.28
N ASP A 374 5.77 -3.65 30.89
CA ASP A 374 6.30 -4.27 29.66
C ASP A 374 5.93 -5.73 29.49
N ALA A 375 6.03 -6.53 30.57
CA ALA A 375 5.64 -7.94 30.56
C ALA A 375 4.15 -8.19 30.25
N THR A 376 3.32 -7.14 30.26
CA THR A 376 1.89 -7.19 29.92
C THR A 376 1.52 -6.49 28.60
N LEU A 377 2.49 -5.87 27.92
CA LEU A 377 2.25 -5.04 26.74
C LEU A 377 1.93 -5.84 25.48
N ASN A 378 2.48 -7.05 25.30
CA ASN A 378 2.09 -7.90 24.19
C ASN A 378 1.02 -8.92 24.60
N PRO A 379 -0.23 -8.76 24.15
CA PRO A 379 -1.28 -9.70 24.51
C PRO A 379 -1.23 -10.99 23.68
N ALA A 380 -0.24 -11.17 22.78
CA ALA A 380 -0.13 -12.30 21.87
C ALA A 380 -0.33 -13.65 22.56
N SER A 381 0.43 -13.94 23.61
CA SER A 381 0.34 -15.19 24.35
C SER A 381 -1.03 -15.38 25.01
N SER A 382 -1.57 -14.31 25.61
CA SER A 382 -2.88 -14.34 26.28
C SER A 382 -4.06 -14.48 25.32
N ASN A 383 -3.91 -14.02 24.08
CA ASN A 383 -4.96 -14.03 23.05
C ASN A 383 -4.83 -15.20 22.08
N GLU A 384 -3.70 -15.91 22.04
CA GLU A 384 -3.39 -16.94 21.03
C GLU A 384 -4.54 -17.96 20.87
N GLU A 385 -4.99 -18.56 21.97
CA GLU A 385 -6.07 -19.57 21.93
C GLU A 385 -7.40 -18.95 21.48
N GLY A 386 -7.68 -17.72 21.92
CA GLY A 386 -8.90 -17.00 21.55
C GLY A 386 -8.95 -16.62 20.07
N ASP A 387 -7.84 -16.07 19.57
CA ASP A 387 -7.68 -15.67 18.17
C ASP A 387 -7.71 -16.87 17.23
N LYS A 388 -7.02 -17.96 17.61
CA LYS A 388 -7.03 -19.22 16.86
C LYS A 388 -8.44 -19.79 16.75
N ARG A 389 -9.16 -19.88 17.87
CA ARG A 389 -10.56 -20.33 17.89
C ARG A 389 -11.44 -19.44 17.00
N ALA A 390 -11.32 -18.12 17.12
CA ALA A 390 -12.13 -17.18 16.34
C ALA A 390 -11.82 -17.27 14.83
N LEU A 391 -10.55 -17.49 14.46
CA LEU A 391 -10.14 -17.75 13.08
C LEU A 391 -10.72 -19.06 12.55
N ASP A 392 -10.61 -20.15 13.31
CA ASP A 392 -11.17 -21.46 12.91
C ASP A 392 -12.69 -21.38 12.70
N GLU A 393 -13.40 -20.71 13.60
CA GLU A 393 -14.85 -20.46 13.47
C GLU A 393 -15.20 -19.61 12.24
N LEU A 394 -14.39 -18.60 11.93
CA LEU A 394 -14.55 -17.79 10.72
C LEU A 394 -14.35 -18.63 9.46
N LEU A 395 -13.30 -19.44 9.40
CA LEU A 395 -12.98 -20.28 8.25
C LEU A 395 -14.08 -21.32 7.99
N GLU A 396 -14.61 -21.94 9.04
CA GLU A 396 -15.72 -22.88 8.92
C GLU A 396 -17.00 -22.16 8.45
N ALA A 397 -17.29 -20.96 8.97
CA ALA A 397 -18.43 -20.16 8.51
C ALA A 397 -18.31 -19.77 7.03
N VAL A 398 -17.12 -19.38 6.56
CA VAL A 398 -16.84 -19.05 5.15
C VAL A 398 -17.05 -20.28 4.28
N LYS A 399 -16.54 -21.44 4.68
CA LYS A 399 -16.72 -22.71 3.97
C LYS A 399 -18.19 -23.12 3.85
N GLN A 400 -18.98 -22.93 4.91
CA GLN A 400 -20.42 -23.20 4.87
C GLN A 400 -21.19 -22.29 3.89
N ARG A 401 -20.70 -21.07 3.64
CA ARG A 401 -21.32 -20.14 2.68
C ARG A 401 -20.94 -20.41 1.23
N GLN A 402 -19.89 -21.22 0.98
CA GLN A 402 -19.48 -21.63 -0.36
C GLN A 402 -20.35 -22.76 -0.94
N GLY A 403 -20.99 -23.55 -0.07
CA GLY A 403 -21.91 -24.63 -0.44
C GLY A 403 -23.35 -24.15 -0.53
#